data_AF-A0A7S2LZP4-F1
#
_entry.id   AF-A0A7S2LZP4-F1
#
_cell.length_a   1.000
_cell.length_b   1.000
_cell.length_c   1.000
_cell.angle_alpha   90.00
_cell.angle_beta   90.00
_cell.angle_gamma   90.00
#
_symmetry.space_group_name_H-M   'P 1'
#
loop_
_entity.id
_entity.type
_entity.pdbx_description
1 polymer ?
#
loop_
_entity_poly.entity_id
_entity_poly.type
_entity_poly.pdbx_seq_one_letter_code
_entity_poly.pdbx_strand_id
1 'polypeptide(L)'
;MVPGVPLIANPNPASKAAYSTEYAAEFFDAYSEPIRTRYSEVWWKMSEDLPLPPAITARFANRTMAIIGYEVDQVRRTPQGDVPVPITDAYAHHYGAFVVGRHAEVREAPADHEEMRMGHNHG
;
A
#
# COMPACT_ATOMS: atom_id res chain seq x y z
N MET A 1 14.83 -3.04 -21.20
CA MET A 1 13.54 -3.67 -20.88
C MET A 1 12.62 -2.53 -20.45
N VAL A 2 11.52 -2.30 -21.16
CA VAL A 2 10.55 -1.27 -20.78
C VAL A 2 9.83 -1.79 -19.53
N PRO A 3 9.77 -1.03 -18.41
CA PRO A 3 8.97 -1.42 -17.25
C PRO A 3 7.53 -1.69 -17.72
N GLY A 4 6.98 -2.85 -17.36
CA GLY A 4 5.61 -3.18 -17.72
C GLY A 4 4.65 -2.12 -17.18
N VAL A 5 3.67 -1.73 -17.98
CA VAL A 5 2.60 -0.85 -17.52
C VAL A 5 1.86 -1.59 -16.39
N PRO A 6 1.76 -1.04 -15.17
CA PRO A 6 1.00 -1.67 -14.11
C PRO A 6 -0.46 -1.75 -14.55
N LEU A 7 -1.02 -2.96 -14.52
CA LEU A 7 -2.44 -3.20 -14.73
C LEU A 7 -3.06 -3.51 -13.38
N ILE A 8 -4.28 -3.02 -13.15
CA ILE A 8 -5.08 -3.47 -12.01
C ILE A 8 -5.17 -5.00 -12.10
N ALA A 9 -4.73 -5.69 -11.05
CA ALA A 9 -4.66 -7.16 -11.00
C ALA A 9 -6.03 -7.85 -11.18
N ASN A 10 -7.12 -7.12 -10.96
CA ASN A 10 -8.49 -7.59 -11.09
C ASN A 10 -9.37 -6.58 -11.85
N PRO A 11 -9.16 -6.40 -13.17
CA PRO A 11 -10.06 -5.56 -13.94
C PRO A 11 -11.43 -6.25 -13.97
N ASN A 12 -12.52 -5.50 -13.78
CA ASN A 12 -13.86 -6.01 -14.06
C ASN A 12 -14.18 -5.76 -15.54
N PRO A 13 -13.98 -6.74 -16.45
CA PRO A 13 -14.17 -6.53 -17.89
C PRO A 13 -15.64 -6.26 -18.26
N ALA A 14 -16.58 -6.54 -17.36
CA ALA A 14 -18.00 -6.25 -17.55
C ALA A 14 -18.41 -4.86 -17.03
N SER A 15 -17.49 -4.14 -16.36
CA SER A 15 -17.75 -2.78 -15.89
C SER A 15 -17.92 -1.82 -17.07
N LYS A 16 -19.04 -1.09 -17.10
CA LYS A 16 -19.24 0.02 -18.03
C LYS A 16 -18.50 1.30 -17.60
N ALA A 17 -18.01 1.34 -16.36
CA ALA A 17 -17.14 2.41 -15.90
C ALA A 17 -15.72 2.12 -16.39
N ALA A 18 -15.31 2.88 -17.40
CA ALA A 18 -13.94 2.92 -17.87
C ALA A 18 -13.18 3.96 -17.04
N TYR A 19 -12.39 3.51 -16.09
CA TYR A 19 -11.39 4.35 -15.45
C TYR A 19 -10.08 4.15 -16.21
N SER A 20 -9.38 5.25 -16.54
CA SER A 20 -8.01 5.12 -17.05
C SER A 20 -7.15 4.49 -15.97
N THR A 21 -6.60 3.31 -16.22
CA THR A 21 -5.52 2.74 -15.42
C THR A 21 -4.15 3.23 -15.89
N GLU A 22 -4.11 4.04 -16.96
CA GLU A 22 -2.89 4.69 -17.40
C GLU A 22 -2.61 5.89 -16.50
N TYR A 23 -1.66 5.72 -15.58
CA TYR A 23 -1.04 6.82 -14.86
C TYR A 23 0.12 7.38 -15.69
N ALA A 24 -0.01 8.63 -16.12
CA ALA A 24 1.06 9.35 -16.82
C ALA A 24 2.11 9.96 -15.88
N ALA A 25 1.95 9.79 -14.57
CA ALA A 25 2.86 10.30 -13.56
C ALA A 25 4.00 9.31 -13.27
N GLU A 26 5.12 9.83 -12.77
CA GLU A 26 6.18 9.01 -12.19
C GLU A 26 5.64 8.23 -10.99
N PHE A 27 5.99 6.95 -10.90
CA PHE A 27 5.62 6.07 -9.79
C PHE A 27 6.84 5.37 -9.21
N PHE A 28 6.67 4.85 -8.00
CA PHE A 28 7.64 3.98 -7.35
C PHE A 28 6.88 2.94 -6.53
N ASP A 29 7.45 1.76 -6.38
CA ASP A 29 6.91 0.69 -5.55
C ASP A 29 7.61 0.67 -4.19
N ALA A 30 6.86 0.34 -3.15
CA ALA A 30 7.38 0.06 -1.82
C ALA A 30 6.79 -1.27 -1.34
N TYR A 31 7.67 -2.17 -0.87
CA TYR A 31 7.27 -3.50 -0.42
C TYR A 31 7.20 -3.53 1.09
N SER A 32 6.15 -4.16 1.60
CA SER A 32 6.12 -4.56 3.01
C SER A 32 7.05 -5.75 3.26
N GLU A 33 7.26 -6.03 4.53
CA GLU A 33 7.72 -7.34 4.95
C GLU A 33 6.74 -8.45 4.48
N PRO A 34 7.21 -9.69 4.28
CA PRO A 34 6.35 -10.80 3.91
C PRO A 34 5.26 -11.06 4.96
N ILE A 35 4.00 -10.92 4.53
CA ILE A 35 2.85 -11.26 5.37
C ILE A 35 2.55 -12.76 5.24
N ARG A 36 2.30 -13.41 6.38
CA ARG A 36 1.89 -14.82 6.44
C ARG A 36 0.61 -14.91 7.25
N THR A 37 -0.41 -15.48 6.64
CA THR A 37 -1.72 -15.72 7.25
C THR A 37 -2.10 -17.20 7.11
N ARG A 38 -2.96 -17.67 8.00
CA ARG A 38 -3.70 -18.93 7.83
C ARG A 38 -4.97 -18.67 7.02
N TYR A 39 -5.56 -19.74 6.49
CA TYR A 39 -6.88 -19.65 5.87
C TYR A 39 -7.89 -19.05 6.85
N SER A 40 -8.62 -18.02 6.39
CA SER A 40 -9.56 -17.21 7.19
C SER A 40 -8.94 -16.33 8.30
N GLU A 41 -7.61 -16.19 8.36
CA GLU A 41 -6.98 -15.24 9.29
C GLU A 41 -7.03 -13.81 8.72
N VAL A 42 -7.44 -12.87 9.57
CA VAL A 42 -7.52 -11.45 9.22
C VAL A 42 -6.23 -10.75 9.63
N TRP A 43 -5.53 -10.16 8.67
CA TRP A 43 -4.40 -9.27 8.94
C TRP A 43 -4.91 -7.83 9.12
N TRP A 44 -5.31 -7.49 10.34
CA TRP A 44 -5.79 -6.14 10.70
C TRP A 44 -4.95 -5.55 11.82
N LYS A 45 -3.76 -5.09 11.45
CA LYS A 45 -2.85 -4.35 12.32
C LYS A 45 -2.02 -3.37 11.50
N MET A 46 -1.43 -2.39 12.18
CA MET A 46 -0.42 -1.53 11.55
C MET A 46 0.77 -2.40 11.10
N SER A 47 1.20 -2.21 9.86
CA SER A 47 2.45 -2.81 9.38
C SER A 47 3.64 -2.06 9.98
N GLU A 48 4.80 -2.70 10.00
CA GLU A 48 6.07 -2.02 10.31
C GLU A 48 6.31 -0.85 9.35
N ASP A 49 7.21 0.06 9.71
CA ASP A 49 7.60 1.18 8.86
C ASP A 49 8.12 0.69 7.51
N LEU A 50 7.50 1.18 6.41
CA LEU A 50 7.97 0.93 5.05
C LEU A 50 8.86 2.10 4.58
N PRO A 51 10.19 1.92 4.45
CA PRO A 51 11.04 2.98 3.94
C PRO A 51 10.73 3.23 2.46
N LEU A 52 10.53 4.50 2.11
CA LEU A 52 10.48 4.91 0.69
C LEU A 52 11.84 4.65 0.01
N PRO A 53 11.87 4.39 -1.30
CA PRO A 53 13.12 4.15 -2.01
C PRO A 53 14.15 5.27 -1.78
N PRO A 54 15.44 4.95 -1.56
CA PRO A 54 16.46 5.97 -1.26
C PRO A 54 16.57 7.08 -2.31
N ALA A 55 16.31 6.77 -3.58
CA ALA A 55 16.30 7.75 -4.66
C ALA A 55 15.19 8.80 -4.49
N ILE A 56 14.01 8.38 -4.00
CA ILE A 56 12.87 9.27 -3.74
C ILE A 56 13.17 10.13 -2.51
N THR A 57 13.62 9.53 -1.41
CA THR A 57 13.92 10.29 -0.19
C THR A 57 15.06 11.28 -0.39
N ALA A 58 16.10 10.94 -1.14
CA ALA A 58 17.18 11.86 -1.48
C ALA A 58 16.70 13.04 -2.35
N ARG A 59 15.87 12.77 -3.38
CA ARG A 59 15.34 13.79 -4.28
C ARG A 59 14.46 14.81 -3.57
N PHE A 60 13.67 14.36 -2.58
CA PHE A 60 12.69 15.19 -1.86
C PHE A 60 13.11 15.58 -0.44
N ALA A 61 14.35 15.31 -0.03
CA ALA A 61 14.82 15.52 1.36
C ALA A 61 14.57 16.92 1.95
N ASN A 62 14.49 17.95 1.10
CA ASN A 62 14.18 19.34 1.46
C ASN A 62 13.20 19.97 0.43
N ARG A 63 12.32 19.16 -0.17
CA ARG A 63 11.36 19.60 -1.19
C ARG A 63 9.98 19.04 -0.87
N THR A 64 8.94 19.75 -1.29
CA THR A 64 7.58 19.22 -1.23
C THR A 64 7.42 18.12 -2.27
N MET A 65 6.89 16.97 -1.84
CA MET A 65 6.43 15.89 -2.71
C MET A 65 4.90 15.85 -2.64
N ALA A 66 4.25 15.75 -3.80
CA ALA A 66 2.82 15.46 -3.89
C ALA A 66 2.65 14.02 -4.35
N ILE A 67 1.97 13.21 -3.54
CA ILE A 67 1.52 11.86 -3.92
C ILE A 67 0.09 12.04 -4.43
N ILE A 68 -0.12 11.84 -5.73
CA ILE A 68 -1.40 12.08 -6.40
C ILE A 68 -2.18 10.79 -6.69
N GLY A 69 -1.60 9.64 -6.36
CA GLY A 69 -2.20 8.31 -6.48
C GLY A 69 -1.56 7.36 -5.47
N TYR A 70 -2.35 6.43 -4.96
CA TYR A 70 -1.91 5.40 -4.03
C TYR A 70 -2.68 4.12 -4.33
N GLU A 71 -1.96 3.07 -4.68
CA GLU A 71 -2.50 1.76 -5.02
C GLU A 71 -1.78 0.69 -4.20
N VAL A 72 -2.47 -0.39 -3.90
CA VAL A 72 -1.93 -1.53 -3.17
C VAL A 72 -2.26 -2.80 -3.92
N ASP A 73 -1.24 -3.59 -4.22
CA ASP A 73 -1.38 -4.95 -4.72
C ASP A 73 -0.82 -5.94 -3.69
N GLN A 74 -1.55 -7.04 -3.47
CA GLN A 74 -1.02 -8.16 -2.70
C GLN A 74 -0.37 -9.12 -3.67
N VAL A 75 0.94 -9.32 -3.55
CA VAL A 75 1.70 -10.16 -4.48
C VAL A 75 2.33 -11.37 -3.80
N ARG A 76 2.43 -12.46 -4.55
CA ARG A 76 3.32 -13.60 -4.25
C ARG A 76 4.60 -13.42 -5.04
N ARG A 77 5.73 -13.42 -4.36
CA ARG A 77 7.06 -13.47 -4.99
C ARG A 77 7.33 -14.86 -5.54
N THR A 78 7.59 -14.95 -6.84
CA THR A 78 8.00 -16.19 -7.53
C THR A 78 9.37 -16.00 -8.19
N PRO A 79 10.09 -17.08 -8.59
CA PRO A 79 11.32 -16.95 -9.36
C PRO A 79 11.14 -16.20 -10.70
N GLN A 80 9.92 -16.12 -11.21
CA GLN A 80 9.57 -15.45 -12.47
C GLN A 80 9.13 -13.99 -12.26
N GLY A 81 9.04 -13.54 -11.00
CA GLY A 81 8.57 -12.21 -10.63
C GLY A 81 7.34 -12.27 -9.71
N ASP A 82 6.79 -11.09 -9.45
CA ASP A 82 5.61 -10.94 -8.62
C ASP A 82 4.35 -11.32 -9.38
N VAL A 83 3.50 -12.11 -8.73
CA VAL A 83 2.18 -12.46 -9.24
C VAL A 83 1.11 -12.02 -8.25
N PRO A 84 0.02 -11.35 -8.70
CA PRO A 84 -1.03 -10.92 -7.80
C PRO A 84 -1.70 -12.09 -7.06
N VAL A 85 -2.10 -11.86 -5.81
CA VAL A 85 -2.88 -12.79 -5.01
C VAL A 85 -4.35 -12.71 -5.47
N PRO A 86 -4.98 -13.84 -5.84
CA PRO A 86 -6.40 -13.84 -6.18
C PRO A 86 -7.25 -13.36 -5.00
N ILE A 87 -8.31 -12.60 -5.28
CA ILE A 87 -9.26 -12.11 -4.25
C ILE A 87 -9.96 -13.25 -3.50
N THR A 88 -10.01 -14.44 -4.10
CA THR A 88 -10.53 -15.67 -3.46
C THR A 88 -9.63 -16.19 -2.34
N ASP A 89 -8.36 -15.78 -2.31
CA ASP A 89 -7.35 -16.30 -1.40
C ASP A 89 -7.13 -15.35 -0.22
N ALA A 90 -7.14 -14.04 -0.48
CA ALA A 90 -7.05 -13.00 0.54
C ALA A 90 -7.92 -11.79 0.16
N TYR A 91 -8.76 -11.35 1.10
CA TYR A 91 -9.62 -10.18 0.92
C TYR A 91 -8.89 -8.91 1.36
N ALA A 92 -8.65 -7.99 0.41
CA ALA A 92 -7.85 -6.78 0.59
C ALA A 92 -8.71 -5.52 0.42
N HIS A 93 -9.46 -5.10 1.45
CA HIS A 93 -10.31 -3.90 1.34
C HIS A 93 -9.95 -2.76 2.29
N HIS A 94 -9.19 -3.03 3.36
CA HIS A 94 -8.67 -1.99 4.25
C HIS A 94 -7.18 -1.86 4.07
N TYR A 95 -6.77 -0.79 3.39
CA TYR A 95 -5.39 -0.34 3.33
C TYR A 95 -5.37 1.18 3.50
N GLY A 96 -4.35 1.66 4.19
CA GLY A 96 -4.10 3.07 4.42
C GLY A 96 -2.60 3.27 4.59
N ALA A 97 -2.14 4.48 4.33
CA ALA A 97 -0.75 4.84 4.54
C ALA A 97 -0.67 6.14 5.31
N PHE A 98 0.20 6.16 6.32
CA PHE A 98 0.65 7.38 6.95
C PHE A 98 2.04 7.71 6.38
N VAL A 99 2.15 8.86 5.71
CA VAL A 99 3.43 9.31 5.15
C VAL A 99 4.04 10.34 6.08
N VAL A 100 5.25 10.06 6.56
CA VAL A 100 5.94 10.88 7.54
C VAL A 100 7.05 11.68 6.85
N GLY A 101 7.04 13.00 7.03
CA GLY A 101 8.10 13.87 6.53
C GLY A 101 9.38 13.75 7.36
N ARG A 102 10.53 14.17 6.79
CA ARG A 102 11.86 14.08 7.44
C ARG A 102 11.96 14.68 8.85
N HIS A 103 11.11 15.65 9.16
CA HIS A 103 11.11 16.36 10.45
C HIS A 103 9.90 16.00 11.33
N ALA A 104 9.17 14.95 10.96
CA ALA A 104 8.06 14.40 11.74
C ALA A 104 8.42 12.97 12.18
N GLU A 105 7.79 12.50 13.23
CA GLU A 105 7.86 11.11 13.68
C GLU A 105 6.49 10.68 14.21
N VAL A 106 6.17 9.40 14.05
CA VAL A 106 5.00 8.79 14.69
C VAL A 106 5.39 8.45 16.12
N ARG A 107 4.55 8.83 17.08
CA ARG A 107 4.74 8.50 18.49
C ARG A 107 3.54 7.73 18.99
N GLU A 108 3.80 6.75 19.85
CA GLU A 108 2.73 6.14 20.64
C GLU A 108 2.17 7.17 21.62
N ALA A 109 0.85 7.32 21.64
CA ALA A 109 0.14 8.12 22.60
C ALA A 109 -0.61 7.20 23.57
N PRO A 110 -0.78 7.58 24.85
CA PRO A 110 -1.65 6.86 25.76
C PRO A 110 -3.07 6.90 25.21
N ALA A 111 -3.66 5.73 24.96
CA ALA A 111 -5.08 5.61 24.61
C ALA A 111 -5.89 5.30 25.88
N ASP A 112 -7.05 5.92 26.01
CA ASP A 112 -8.00 5.55 27.05
C ASP A 112 -8.76 4.27 26.69
N HIS A 113 -9.52 3.75 27.67
CA HIS A 113 -10.22 2.48 27.54
C HIS A 113 -11.36 2.51 26.49
N GLU A 114 -11.85 3.70 26.15
CA GLU A 114 -12.87 3.92 25.12
C GLU A 114 -12.23 4.00 23.73
N GLU A 115 -11.10 4.71 23.59
CA GLU A 115 -10.28 4.79 22.38
C GLU A 115 -9.78 3.41 21.94
N MET A 116 -9.32 2.58 22.88
CA MET A 116 -8.95 1.18 22.59
C MET A 116 -10.13 0.33 22.12
N ARG A 117 -11.36 0.64 22.56
CA ARG A 117 -12.58 -0.12 22.21
C ARG A 117 -13.13 0.28 20.85
N MET A 118 -13.07 1.57 20.50
CA MET A 118 -13.58 2.07 19.21
C MET A 118 -12.66 1.73 18.04
N GLY A 119 -11.38 1.41 18.34
CA GLY A 119 -10.37 1.19 17.33
C GLY A 119 -9.94 2.51 16.71
N HIS A 120 -8.64 2.78 16.73
CA HIS A 120 -8.07 3.83 15.90
C HIS A 120 -8.28 3.37 14.45
N ASN A 121 -8.94 4.20 13.62
CA ASN A 121 -9.12 4.07 12.16
C ASN A 121 -10.56 3.74 11.70
N HIS A 122 -11.41 4.78 11.64
CA HIS A 122 -12.36 4.93 10.55
C HIS A 122 -11.86 6.06 9.66
N GLY A 123 -11.40 5.73 8.44
CA GLY A 123 -11.14 6.69 7.35
C GLY A 123 -9.93 7.59 7.53
#